data_AF-A0A6L7CE01-F1
#
_entry.id   AF-A0A6L7CE01-F1
#
_cell.length_a   1.000
_cell.length_b   1.000
_cell.length_c   1.000
_cell.angle_alpha   90.00
_cell.angle_beta   90.00
_cell.angle_gamma   90.00
#
_symmetry.space_group_name_H-M   'P 1'
#
loop_
_entity.id
_entity.type
_entity.pdbx_description
1 polymer ?
#
loop_
_entity_poly.entity_id
_entity_poly.type
_entity_poly.pdbx_seq_one_letter_code
_entity_poly.pdbx_strand_id
1 'polypeptide(L)'
;RQEDLEIQLEGTRLSVKGTPEQPKEEKKWLHQGLMNQPFSLSFTLAENMEVSGATFVNGLLHIDLIRNEPEPIAAQRIAISERPALNS
;
A
#
# COMPACT_ATOMS: atom_id res chain seq x y z
N ARG A 1 -8.80 8.53 -15.56
CA ARG A 1 -8.11 9.74 -15.04
C ARG A 1 -7.87 9.53 -13.55
N GLN A 2 -7.19 10.45 -12.85
CA GLN A 2 -6.96 10.26 -11.42
C GLN A 2 -8.29 10.22 -10.65
N GLU A 3 -9.29 11.01 -11.05
CA GLU A 3 -10.61 11.02 -10.42
C GLU A 3 -11.40 9.70 -10.57
N ASP A 4 -10.98 8.83 -11.49
CA ASP A 4 -11.63 7.54 -11.74
C ASP A 4 -11.03 6.40 -10.91
N LEU A 5 -9.99 6.68 -10.11
CA LEU A 5 -9.25 5.70 -9.32
C LEU A 5 -9.53 5.86 -7.83
N GLU A 6 -9.78 4.73 -7.16
CA GLU A 6 -9.95 4.64 -5.71
C GLU A 6 -8.89 3.67 -5.17
N ILE A 7 -8.18 4.09 -4.12
CA ILE A 7 -7.15 3.29 -3.44
C ILE A 7 -7.49 3.27 -1.95
N GLN A 8 -7.57 2.08 -1.37
CA GLN A 8 -7.91 1.88 0.03
C GLN A 8 -7.01 0.81 0.65
N LEU A 9 -6.55 1.06 1.88
CA LEU A 9 -5.83 0.09 2.69
C LEU A 9 -6.64 -0.20 3.95
N GLU A 10 -7.07 -1.44 4.10
CA GLU A 10 -7.78 -1.94 5.29
C GLU A 10 -6.97 -3.06 5.93
N GLY A 11 -6.32 -2.78 7.06
CA GLY A 11 -5.34 -3.70 7.64
C GLY A 11 -4.18 -3.97 6.66
N THR A 12 -4.02 -5.22 6.24
CA THR A 12 -3.02 -5.62 5.22
C THR A 12 -3.58 -5.70 3.80
N ARG A 13 -4.87 -5.40 3.60
CA ARG A 13 -5.55 -5.52 2.31
C ARG A 13 -5.50 -4.19 1.57
N LEU A 14 -4.68 -4.11 0.52
CA LEU A 14 -4.64 -2.97 -0.40
C LEU A 14 -5.59 -3.23 -1.58
N SER A 15 -6.57 -2.36 -1.77
CA SER A 15 -7.54 -2.44 -2.86
C SER A 15 -7.40 -1.25 -3.79
N VAL A 16 -7.37 -1.52 -5.10
CA VAL A 16 -7.29 -0.50 -6.15
C VAL A 16 -8.46 -0.73 -7.10
N LYS A 17 -9.33 0.26 -7.23
CA LYS A 17 -10.47 0.22 -8.16
C LYS A 17 -10.33 1.33 -9.19
N GLY A 18 -10.72 1.03 -10.42
CA GLY A 18 -10.82 2.03 -11.47
C GLY A 18 -12.19 1.94 -12.14
N THR A 19 -12.88 3.06 -12.23
CA THR A 19 -14.20 3.16 -12.90
C THR A 19 -14.11 4.22 -13.99
N PRO A 20 -13.71 3.88 -15.22
CA PRO A 20 -13.57 4.86 -16.28
C PRO A 20 -14.94 5.46 -16.63
N GLU A 21 -14.98 6.78 -16.79
CA GLU A 21 -16.18 7.50 -17.24
C GLU A 21 -16.64 6.93 -18.60
N GLN A 22 -17.93 6.57 -18.69
CA GLN A 22 -18.49 6.11 -19.96
C GLN A 22 -18.67 7.29 -20.92
N PRO A 23 -18.40 7.12 -22.22
CA PRO A 23 -18.63 8.18 -23.20
C PRO A 23 -20.11 8.55 -23.26
N LYS A 24 -20.41 9.85 -23.16
CA LYS A 24 -21.79 10.39 -23.19
C LYS A 24 -22.49 10.22 -24.54
N GLU A 25 -21.72 9.99 -25.60
CA GLU A 25 -22.22 9.76 -26.96
C GLU A 25 -21.64 8.45 -27.51
N GLU A 26 -22.48 7.66 -28.19
CA GLU A 26 -22.05 6.48 -28.93
C GLU A 26 -21.16 6.90 -30.11
N LYS A 27 -19.84 6.80 -29.91
CA LYS A 27 -18.88 6.91 -31.02
C LYS A 27 -18.92 5.62 -31.83
N LYS A 28 -19.12 5.72 -33.14
CA LYS A 28 -18.93 4.60 -34.07
C LYS A 28 -17.43 4.37 -34.31
N TRP A 29 -16.94 3.23 -33.86
CA TRP A 29 -15.56 2.78 -34.10
C TRP A 29 -15.52 1.80 -35.27
N LEU A 30 -14.51 1.91 -36.14
CA LEU A 30 -14.25 0.89 -37.16
C LEU A 30 -13.69 -0.40 -36.52
N HIS A 31 -12.83 -0.25 -35.52
CA HIS A 31 -12.31 -1.33 -34.68
C HIS A 31 -11.87 -0.78 -33.32
N GLN A 32 -12.17 -1.50 -32.24
CA GLN A 32 -11.77 -1.17 -30.88
C GLN A 32 -11.11 -2.40 -30.23
N GLY A 33 -9.78 -2.48 -30.30
CA GLY A 33 -9.01 -3.61 -29.76
C GLY A 33 -8.80 -3.58 -28.25
N LEU A 34 -9.10 -2.45 -27.60
CA LEU A 34 -8.97 -2.27 -26.15
C LEU A 34 -10.29 -1.77 -25.58
N MET A 35 -10.77 -2.48 -24.56
CA MET A 35 -11.97 -2.12 -23.83
C MET A 35 -11.60 -1.36 -22.55
N ASN A 36 -12.24 -0.22 -22.33
CA ASN A 36 -12.16 0.50 -21.06
C ASN A 36 -13.28 -0.01 -20.16
N GLN A 37 -12.96 -1.00 -19.32
CA GLN A 37 -13.90 -1.57 -18.36
C GLN A 37 -13.50 -1.19 -16.93
N PRO A 38 -14.48 -1.11 -16.02
CA PRO A 38 -14.18 -1.04 -14.60
C PRO A 38 -13.32 -2.22 -14.16
N PHE A 39 -12.39 -1.98 -13.25
CA PHE A 39 -11.53 -3.01 -12.69
C PHE A 39 -11.43 -2.88 -11.17
N SER A 40 -11.10 -4.00 -10.52
CA SER A 40 -10.72 -4.05 -9.12
C SER A 40 -9.55 -5.00 -8.95
N LEU A 41 -8.47 -4.50 -8.37
CA LEU A 41 -7.28 -5.26 -8.01
C LEU A 41 -7.16 -5.27 -6.48
N SER A 42 -6.72 -6.39 -5.94
CA SER A 42 -6.55 -6.54 -4.50
C SER A 42 -5.25 -7.26 -4.19
N PHE A 43 -4.50 -6.72 -3.24
CA PHE A 43 -3.21 -7.20 -2.82
C PHE A 43 -3.23 -7.44 -1.31
N THR A 44 -2.48 -8.44 -0.85
CA THR A 44 -2.21 -8.63 0.57
C THR A 44 -0.78 -8.15 0.82
N LEU A 45 -0.63 -7.12 1.64
CA LEU A 45 0.67 -6.64 2.10
C LEU A 45 1.17 -7.53 3.25
N ALA A 46 2.49 -7.62 3.40
CA ALA A 46 3.06 -8.21 4.61
C ALA A 46 2.83 -7.28 5.81
N GLU A 47 2.86 -7.84 7.03
CA GLU A 47 2.60 -7.07 8.26
C GLU A 47 3.58 -5.91 8.47
N ASN A 48 4.80 -6.04 7.97
CA ASN A 48 5.84 -5.02 8.08
C ASN A 48 5.90 -4.09 6.88
N MET A 49 4.85 -4.05 6.05
CA MET A 49 4.79 -3.17 4.88
C MET A 49 3.75 -2.06 5.07
N GLU A 50 4.13 -0.84 4.69
CA GLU A 50 3.28 0.34 4.76
C GLU A 50 3.29 1.07 3.42
N VAL A 51 2.17 1.71 3.07
CA VAL A 51 2.08 2.56 1.88
C VAL A 51 2.69 3.92 2.21
N SER A 52 3.74 4.31 1.49
CA SER A 52 4.39 5.62 1.67
C SER A 52 3.88 6.69 0.70
N GLY A 53 3.30 6.29 -0.43
CA GLY A 53 2.82 7.21 -1.45
C GLY A 53 2.08 6.53 -2.58
N ALA A 54 1.41 7.35 -3.41
CA ALA A 54 0.82 6.92 -4.66
C ALA A 54 0.91 8.04 -5.69
N THR A 55 1.30 7.71 -6.92
CA THR A 55 1.41 8.68 -8.02
C THR A 55 0.79 8.13 -9.30
N PHE A 56 0.09 8.96 -10.05
CA PHE A 56 -0.53 8.58 -11.32
C PHE A 56 0.03 9.43 -12.45
N VAL A 57 0.81 8.81 -13.34
CA VAL A 57 1.49 9.50 -14.44
C VAL A 57 1.39 8.67 -15.72
N ASN A 58 1.05 9.31 -16.83
CA ASN A 58 0.96 8.68 -18.16
C ASN A 58 0.10 7.41 -18.22
N GLY A 59 -0.98 7.35 -17.42
CA GLY A 59 -1.88 6.19 -17.39
C GLY A 59 -1.44 5.06 -16.46
N LEU A 60 -0.33 5.23 -15.74
CA LEU A 60 0.20 4.24 -14.80
C LEU A 60 0.02 4.74 -13.37
N LEU A 61 -0.53 3.87 -12.51
CA LEU A 61 -0.60 4.09 -11.07
C LEU A 61 0.58 3.40 -10.40
N HIS A 62 1.43 4.18 -9.76
CA HIS A 62 2.52 3.72 -8.90
C HIS A 62 2.06 3.82 -7.44
N ILE A 63 2.29 2.76 -6.67
CA ILE A 63 2.03 2.72 -5.23
C ILE A 63 3.36 2.36 -4.57
N ASP A 64 3.87 3.28 -3.76
CA ASP A 64 5.14 3.13 -3.09
C ASP A 64 4.93 2.41 -1.75
N LEU A 65 5.69 1.33 -1.54
CA LEU A 65 5.63 0.51 -0.34
C LEU A 65 6.97 0.57 0.36
N ILE A 66 6.95 0.88 1.65
CA ILE A 66 8.13 0.78 2.52
C ILE A 66 7.99 -0.46 3.39
N ARG A 67 9.13 -1.06 3.71
CA ARG A 67 9.21 -2.18 4.65
C ARG A 67 9.85 -1.68 5.93
N ASN A 68 9.12 -1.77 7.03
CA ASN A 68 9.61 -1.43 8.36
C ASN A 68 10.17 -2.69 9.03
N GLU A 69 11.44 -3.02 8.76
CA GLU A 69 12.14 -4.06 9.53
C GLU A 69 12.78 -3.40 10.76
N PRO A 70 12.48 -3.87 11.98
CA PRO A 70 13.14 -3.34 13.16
C PRO A 70 14.65 -3.56 13.01
N GLU A 71 15.43 -2.49 13.20
CA GLU A 71 16.88 -2.63 13.29
C GLU A 71 17.22 -3.62 14.40
N PRO A 72 18.13 -4.58 14.16
CA PRO A 72 18.53 -5.52 15.18
C PRO A 72 19.15 -4.74 16.34
N ILE A 73 18.41 -4.65 17.45
CA ILE A 73 18.88 -4.03 18.67
C ILE A 73 20.11 -4.81 19.13
N ALA A 74 21.28 -4.16 19.13
CA ALA A 74 22.50 -4.78 19.60
C ALA A 74 22.29 -5.31 21.02
N ALA A 75 22.71 -6.55 21.28
CA ALA A 75 22.57 -7.16 22.59
C ALA A 75 23.25 -6.28 23.66
N GLN A 76 22.47 -5.78 24.62
CA GLN A 76 22.99 -4.96 25.70
C GLN A 76 23.45 -5.84 26.86
N ARG A 77 24.66 -5.59 27.36
CA ARG A 77 25.16 -6.23 28.57
C ARG A 77 24.47 -5.63 29.81
N ILE A 78 23.80 -6.47 30.59
CA ILE A 78 23.20 -6.06 31.87
C ILE A 78 24.20 -6.30 33.00
N ALA A 79 24.46 -5.27 33.81
CA ALA A 79 25.32 -5.38 34.99
C ALA A 79 24.54 -6.03 36.15
N ILE A 80 25.13 -7.04 36.78
CA ILE A 80 24.57 -7.67 37.99
C ILE A 80 25.05 -6.88 39.20
N SER A 81 24.12 -6.35 39.99
CA SER A 81 24.40 -5.60 41.22
C SER A 81 23.93 -6.41 42.43
N GLU A 82 24.70 -6.41 43.50
CA GLU A 82 24.27 -6.99 44.77
C GLU A 82 23.20 -6.11 45.41
N ARG A 83 22.07 -6.71 45.83
CA ARG A 83 21.10 -6.02 46.69
C ARG A 83 21.68 -6.00 48.10
N PRO A 84 21.94 -4.82 48.70
CA PRO A 84 22.37 -4.78 50.08
C PRO A 84 21.27 -5.40 50.94
N ALA A 85 21.63 -6.45 51.68
CA ALA A 85 20.75 -7.01 52.68
C ALA A 85 20.44 -5.90 53.70
N LEU A 86 19.17 -5.70 53.99
CA LEU A 86 18.73 -4.80 55.06
C LEU A 86 19.27 -5.39 56.36
N ASN A 87 20.33 -4.78 56.91
CA ASN A 87 20.85 -5.14 58.22
C ASN A 87 19.81 -4.73 59.27
N SER A 88 19.29 -5.73 59.98
CA SER A 88 18.36 -5.61 61.11
C SER A 88 18.94 -4.85 62.29
#